data_AF-F6XD74-F1
#
_entry.id   AF-F6XD74-F1
#
_cell.length_a   1.000
_cell.length_b   1.000
_cell.length_c   1.000
_cell.angle_alpha   90.00
_cell.angle_beta   90.00
_cell.angle_gamma   90.00
#
_symmetry.space_group_name_H-M   'P 1'
#
loop_
_entity.id
_entity.type
_entity.pdbx_description
1 polymer ?
#
loop_
_entity_poly.entity_id
_entity_poly.type
_entity_poly.pdbx_seq_one_letter_code
_entity_poly.pdbx_strand_id
1 'polypeptide(L)'
;MAPPVPLLSVRGSDGIQLVQGPPKFTDSEPFQRDPSKNCKVSKFSKDGKLFGWCNGEVINIVNCADSKLLHSFDLPKVVGLEFSPKNTILATWQTYTTGKDGTAGTPNLQLYDLKSGKCVKSFIQKKMENWSPCWSDDESICARNVNNEVHFFENNNFDTIANKLHLQKVSDFELSPGEHPCKVAVYVPGSKGAPSFVRLYQYPNFSGPHSALANKSFFKADRVTMLWNSKATAVLVTASTDVDKTGASYYGEQTLHYIAVNGESAVVQLPKNGPIYDVAWNKNATEFCVVYGFMPAKATVYNQKCDPIFDFGTGPRNAVFYSPQGHILVLAGFGNLRGQMEVWDVKNYKLISKPTASDATFFSWCPNGEHIITATCSPRLRVGNGYKIWHYTGTLLHKHDVPANSELWQVSWQPFLEGVFPAKAIVYQAVPGDLPTQETKPAEAYRPPALRNKPVSSYKLHEDEPPQTMRPQSTEKPMSKTALKNQKKREAKKAAKQESKVDEPAEPDLKSDQNNTPASVTTGDPETDKKIKNLKKKLKAIEQLKELQASGKALEKNQIEKIQKENVLLKEIEDLELGV
;
A
#
# COMPACT_ATOMS: atom_id res chain seq x y z
N MET A 1 35.86 11.05 14.55
CA MET A 1 35.41 9.79 15.18
C MET A 1 34.85 8.92 14.05
N ALA A 2 35.21 7.64 13.96
CA ALA A 2 34.66 6.76 12.93
C ALA A 2 33.13 6.65 13.10
N PRO A 3 32.33 6.59 12.02
CA PRO A 3 30.89 6.43 12.15
C PRO A 3 30.55 5.11 12.87
N PRO A 4 29.49 5.08 13.70
CA PRO A 4 29.10 3.86 14.39
C PRO A 4 28.70 2.77 13.38
N VAL A 5 28.96 1.51 13.74
CA VAL A 5 28.54 0.36 12.93
C VAL A 5 27.17 -0.10 13.42
N PRO A 6 26.10 -0.02 12.60
CA PRO A 6 24.77 -0.46 13.02
C PRO A 6 24.74 -1.95 13.32
N LEU A 7 24.05 -2.36 14.38
CA LEU A 7 23.76 -3.77 14.65
C LEU A 7 22.51 -4.23 13.88
N LEU A 8 22.45 -5.52 13.59
CA LEU A 8 21.30 -6.22 13.04
C LEU A 8 20.83 -7.25 14.06
N SER A 9 19.62 -7.12 14.59
CA SER A 9 19.01 -8.18 15.38
C SER A 9 18.43 -9.25 14.47
N VAL A 10 18.66 -10.51 14.83
CA VAL A 10 18.17 -11.69 14.13
C VAL A 10 17.48 -12.57 15.18
N ARG A 11 16.18 -12.79 15.00
CA ARG A 11 15.33 -13.57 15.91
C ARG A 11 14.70 -14.74 15.16
N GLY A 12 14.80 -15.93 15.73
CA GLY A 12 14.24 -17.15 15.16
C GLY A 12 14.06 -18.28 16.18
N SER A 13 13.82 -19.49 15.68
CA SER A 13 13.70 -20.72 16.47
C SER A 13 14.94 -21.01 17.33
N ASP A 14 16.10 -20.54 16.88
CA ASP A 14 17.39 -20.75 17.54
C ASP A 14 17.74 -19.61 18.50
N GLY A 15 16.73 -18.80 18.87
CA GLY A 15 16.83 -17.70 19.80
C GLY A 15 17.09 -16.34 19.15
N ILE A 16 17.86 -15.50 19.83
CA ILE A 16 18.14 -14.12 19.41
C ILE A 16 19.63 -13.80 19.46
N GLN A 17 20.10 -13.13 18.41
CA GLN A 17 21.49 -12.70 18.25
C GLN A 17 21.58 -11.31 17.64
N LEU A 18 22.70 -10.64 17.88
CA LEU A 18 23.07 -9.37 17.26
C LEU A 18 24.25 -9.59 16.33
N VAL A 19 24.11 -9.15 15.08
CA VAL A 19 25.14 -9.21 14.04
C VAL A 19 25.66 -7.80 13.78
N GLN A 20 26.97 -7.63 13.66
CA GLN A 20 27.56 -6.35 13.27
C GLN A 20 27.23 -6.06 11.81
N GLY A 21 26.71 -4.88 11.55
CA GLY A 21 26.33 -4.44 10.21
C GLY A 21 27.52 -4.27 9.26
N PRO A 22 27.25 -3.75 8.05
CA PRO A 22 28.28 -3.58 7.04
C PRO A 22 29.48 -2.80 7.57
N PRO A 23 30.72 -3.20 7.23
CA PRO A 23 31.06 -4.26 6.27
C PRO A 23 31.31 -5.64 6.89
N LYS A 24 31.18 -5.82 8.21
CA LYS A 24 31.69 -7.03 8.89
C LYS A 24 30.79 -8.25 8.75
N PHE A 25 29.48 -8.09 8.98
CA PHE A 25 28.50 -9.18 8.93
C PHE A 25 28.80 -10.38 9.85
N THR A 26 29.53 -10.14 10.93
CA THR A 26 29.88 -11.16 11.94
C THR A 26 29.03 -10.99 13.19
N ASP A 27 28.87 -12.05 13.97
CA ASP A 27 28.22 -11.96 15.27
C ASP A 27 28.91 -10.93 16.17
N SER A 28 28.10 -10.22 16.96
CA SER A 28 28.59 -9.22 17.89
C SER A 28 29.24 -9.90 19.09
N GLU A 29 30.57 -9.90 19.16
CA GLU A 29 31.36 -10.46 20.28
C GLU A 29 30.86 -10.06 21.68
N PRO A 30 30.50 -8.79 21.99
CA PRO A 30 30.04 -8.44 23.33
C PRO A 30 28.66 -9.02 23.66
N PHE A 31 27.85 -9.38 22.66
CA PHE A 31 26.50 -9.86 22.87
C PHE A 31 26.48 -11.38 23.01
N GLN A 32 26.21 -11.87 24.22
CA GLN A 32 25.97 -13.30 24.41
C GLN A 32 24.62 -13.68 23.80
N ARG A 33 24.67 -14.52 22.76
CA ARG A 33 23.47 -15.08 22.14
C ARG A 33 22.58 -15.78 23.17
N ASP A 34 21.30 -15.48 23.14
CA ASP A 34 20.29 -16.17 23.96
C ASP A 34 19.64 -17.26 23.07
N PRO A 35 19.84 -18.56 23.39
CA PRO A 35 19.34 -19.67 22.58
C PRO A 35 17.86 -20.02 22.84
N SER A 36 17.16 -19.21 23.64
CA SER A 36 15.79 -19.50 24.04
C SER A 36 14.84 -19.60 22.85
N LYS A 37 14.23 -20.77 22.67
CA LYS A 37 13.29 -21.06 21.59
C LYS A 37 11.99 -20.26 21.69
N ASN A 38 11.72 -19.61 22.82
CA ASN A 38 10.47 -18.90 23.09
C ASN A 38 10.63 -17.37 23.04
N CYS A 39 11.52 -16.86 22.19
CA CYS A 39 11.69 -15.42 22.03
C CYS A 39 10.50 -14.79 21.29
N LYS A 40 9.49 -14.31 22.02
CA LYS A 40 8.22 -13.83 21.43
C LYS A 40 8.28 -12.43 20.85
N VAL A 41 9.12 -11.56 21.40
CA VAL A 41 9.25 -10.16 20.97
C VAL A 41 10.67 -9.66 21.21
N SER A 42 11.15 -8.80 20.32
CA SER A 42 12.42 -8.08 20.42
C SER A 42 12.29 -6.70 19.80
N LYS A 43 12.92 -5.69 20.40
CA LYS A 43 12.84 -4.31 19.91
C LYS A 43 14.07 -3.50 20.31
N PHE A 44 14.54 -2.64 19.40
CA PHE A 44 15.49 -1.57 19.72
C PHE A 44 14.75 -0.34 20.22
N SER A 45 15.40 0.46 21.08
CA SER A 45 14.93 1.81 21.38
C SER A 45 14.92 2.70 20.14
N LYS A 46 14.16 3.80 20.16
CA LYS A 46 14.08 4.75 19.05
C LYS A 46 15.44 5.33 18.66
N ASP A 47 16.30 5.60 19.64
CA ASP A 47 17.67 6.09 19.42
C ASP A 47 18.71 4.99 19.18
N GLY A 48 18.29 3.72 19.26
CA GLY A 48 19.12 2.53 19.06
C GLY A 48 20.10 2.21 20.18
N LYS A 49 20.09 2.94 21.30
CA LYS A 49 21.02 2.68 22.42
C LYS A 49 20.65 1.46 23.24
N LEU A 50 19.37 1.09 23.32
CA LEU A 50 18.89 -0.05 24.08
C LEU A 50 18.36 -1.13 23.15
N PHE A 51 18.51 -2.37 23.57
CA PHE A 51 17.88 -3.53 22.93
C PHE A 51 17.18 -4.38 23.99
N GLY A 52 15.89 -4.64 23.78
CA GLY A 52 15.06 -5.44 24.67
C GLY A 52 14.48 -6.66 23.98
N TRP A 53 14.45 -7.80 24.66
CA TRP A 53 13.75 -9.00 24.18
C TRP A 53 13.13 -9.78 25.33
N CYS A 54 12.07 -10.53 25.03
CA CYS A 54 11.44 -11.47 25.96
C CYS A 54 11.77 -12.89 25.52
N ASN A 55 12.50 -13.64 26.35
CA ASN A 55 12.96 -15.00 26.03
C ASN A 55 11.95 -16.10 26.43
N GLY A 56 10.77 -15.70 26.93
CA GLY A 56 9.72 -16.61 27.40
C GLY A 56 9.77 -16.87 28.92
N GLU A 57 10.80 -16.39 29.60
CA GLU A 57 10.94 -16.39 31.05
C GLU A 57 11.03 -14.96 31.57
N VAL A 58 12.00 -14.21 31.06
CA VAL A 58 12.27 -12.83 31.45
C VAL A 58 12.36 -11.90 30.24
N ILE A 59 12.14 -10.62 30.48
CA ILE A 59 12.51 -9.55 29.56
C ILE A 59 13.91 -9.08 29.93
N ASN A 60 14.85 -9.15 28.99
CA ASN A 60 16.19 -8.61 29.15
C ASN A 60 16.32 -7.29 28.39
N ILE A 61 16.97 -6.31 29.01
CA ILE A 61 17.32 -5.04 28.36
C ILE A 61 18.82 -4.83 28.47
N VAL A 62 19.48 -4.68 27.34
CA VAL A 62 20.92 -4.41 27.26
C VAL A 62 21.20 -3.08 26.60
N ASN A 63 22.37 -2.51 26.90
CA ASN A 63 22.92 -1.41 26.11
C ASN A 63 23.56 -1.97 24.83
N CYS A 64 23.24 -1.41 23.67
CA CYS A 64 23.76 -1.88 22.39
C CYS A 64 25.27 -1.66 22.22
N ALA A 65 25.87 -0.71 22.94
CA ALA A 65 27.28 -0.37 22.77
C ALA A 65 28.23 -1.42 23.37
N ASP A 66 27.88 -1.96 24.54
CA ASP A 66 28.70 -2.92 25.31
C ASP A 66 27.97 -4.24 25.60
N SER A 67 26.71 -4.37 25.19
CA SER A 67 25.81 -5.51 25.47
C SER A 67 25.62 -5.78 26.97
N LYS A 68 25.89 -4.79 27.83
CA LYS A 68 25.72 -4.93 29.28
C LYS A 68 24.23 -4.94 29.63
N LEU A 69 23.83 -5.92 30.46
CA LEU A 69 22.49 -6.01 31.01
C LEU A 69 22.21 -4.80 31.93
N LEU A 70 21.12 -4.08 31.63
CA LEU A 70 20.62 -2.96 32.42
C LEU A 70 19.52 -3.40 33.37
N HIS A 71 18.50 -4.08 32.84
CA HIS A 71 17.35 -4.56 33.61
C HIS A 71 16.91 -5.94 33.14
N SER A 72 16.35 -6.71 34.06
CA SER A 72 15.67 -7.97 33.78
C SER A 72 14.33 -7.99 34.54
N PHE A 73 13.25 -8.36 33.85
CA PHE A 73 11.90 -8.41 34.41
C PHE A 73 11.30 -9.81 34.26
N ASP A 74 10.81 -10.40 35.34
CA ASP A 74 10.15 -11.72 35.34
C ASP A 74 8.73 -11.63 34.77
N LEU A 75 8.67 -11.55 33.44
CA LEU A 75 7.46 -11.34 32.64
C LEU A 75 7.42 -12.29 31.43
N PRO A 76 7.21 -13.60 31.66
CA PRO A 76 7.35 -14.66 30.63
C PRO A 76 6.33 -14.58 29.49
N LYS A 77 5.20 -13.90 29.71
CA LYS A 77 4.05 -13.87 28.80
C LYS A 77 4.00 -12.62 27.92
N VAL A 78 4.99 -11.75 28.01
CA VAL A 78 5.03 -10.50 27.25
C VAL A 78 5.25 -10.77 25.77
N VAL A 79 4.44 -10.11 24.95
CA VAL A 79 4.46 -10.18 23.49
C VAL A 79 4.51 -8.80 22.83
N GLY A 80 4.36 -7.73 23.62
CA GLY A 80 4.56 -6.35 23.19
C GLY A 80 5.63 -5.65 24.04
N LEU A 81 6.55 -4.96 23.37
CA LEU A 81 7.57 -4.10 24.00
C LEU A 81 7.62 -2.78 23.25
N GLU A 82 7.61 -1.66 23.98
CA GLU A 82 7.78 -0.32 23.42
C GLU A 82 8.65 0.54 24.35
N PHE A 83 9.70 1.14 23.81
CA PHE A 83 10.52 2.10 24.53
C PHE A 83 9.99 3.52 24.26
N SER A 84 9.93 4.34 25.29
CA SER A 84 9.71 5.77 25.10
C SER A 84 10.91 6.42 24.35
N PRO A 85 10.72 7.50 23.58
CA PRO A 85 11.74 8.08 22.69
C PRO A 85 13.12 8.39 23.29
N LYS A 86 13.21 8.77 24.57
CA LYS A 86 14.45 9.03 25.33
C LYS A 86 14.81 7.91 26.31
N ASN A 87 14.18 6.74 26.19
CA ASN A 87 14.46 5.55 26.98
C ASN A 87 14.23 5.72 28.49
N THR A 88 13.26 6.53 28.91
CA THR A 88 12.93 6.68 30.33
C THR A 88 11.91 5.63 30.77
N ILE A 89 10.97 5.25 29.90
CA ILE A 89 9.89 4.31 30.18
C ILE A 89 9.95 3.13 29.21
N LEU A 90 9.75 1.92 29.74
CA LEU A 90 9.42 0.73 28.95
C LEU A 90 7.96 0.37 29.17
N ALA A 91 7.18 0.29 28.09
CA ALA A 91 5.87 -0.33 28.10
C ALA A 91 5.95 -1.80 27.68
N THR A 92 5.33 -2.66 28.48
CA THR A 92 5.21 -4.09 28.21
C THR A 92 3.74 -4.45 28.08
N TRP A 93 3.43 -5.40 27.18
CA TRP A 93 2.07 -5.91 27.04
C TRP A 93 2.05 -7.43 26.88
N GLN A 94 1.09 -8.04 27.58
CA GLN A 94 0.77 -9.44 27.49
C GLN A 94 -0.72 -9.62 27.20
N THR A 95 -1.09 -10.78 26.63
CA THR A 95 -2.49 -11.09 26.35
C THR A 95 -3.31 -11.04 27.64
N TYR A 96 -4.41 -10.27 27.62
CA TYR A 96 -5.31 -10.16 28.75
C TYR A 96 -6.01 -11.51 29.00
N THR A 97 -5.90 -12.02 30.23
CA THR A 97 -6.57 -13.25 30.68
C THR A 97 -7.40 -12.97 31.93
N THR A 98 -8.63 -13.44 31.96
CA THR A 98 -9.49 -13.40 33.15
C THR A 98 -9.12 -14.53 34.12
N GLY A 99 -9.39 -14.36 35.41
CA GLY A 99 -9.24 -15.43 36.40
C GLY A 99 -10.16 -16.61 36.09
N LYS A 100 -9.78 -17.81 36.55
CA LYS A 100 -10.60 -19.04 36.36
C LYS A 100 -12.00 -18.92 36.99
N ASP A 101 -12.15 -18.06 37.99
CA ASP A 101 -13.40 -17.83 38.73
C ASP A 101 -14.23 -16.66 38.17
N GLY A 102 -13.93 -16.18 36.96
CA GLY A 102 -14.62 -15.04 36.34
C GLY A 102 -14.26 -13.68 36.94
N THR A 103 -13.28 -13.62 37.85
CA THR A 103 -12.76 -12.36 38.40
C THR A 103 -12.07 -11.52 37.32
N ALA A 104 -12.10 -10.20 37.49
CA ALA A 104 -11.38 -9.26 36.63
C ALA A 104 -9.91 -9.68 36.50
N GLY A 105 -9.41 -9.73 35.26
CA GLY A 105 -8.04 -10.14 34.98
C GLY A 105 -7.03 -9.15 35.54
N THR A 106 -5.79 -9.61 35.71
CA THR A 106 -4.69 -8.74 36.16
C THR A 106 -4.35 -7.69 35.10
N PRO A 107 -3.87 -6.50 35.49
CA PRO A 107 -3.32 -5.53 34.55
C PRO A 107 -2.28 -6.17 33.62
N ASN A 108 -2.44 -5.95 32.32
CA ASN A 108 -1.67 -6.62 31.28
C ASN A 108 -0.83 -5.67 30.43
N LEU A 109 -1.01 -4.35 30.61
CA LEU A 109 -0.12 -3.30 30.13
C LEU A 109 0.61 -2.72 31.35
N GLN A 110 1.93 -2.79 31.38
CA GLN A 110 2.75 -2.29 32.50
C GLN A 110 3.79 -1.30 31.98
N LEU A 111 3.99 -0.23 32.74
CA LEU A 111 4.97 0.83 32.46
C LEU A 111 6.07 0.78 33.52
N TYR A 112 7.30 0.62 33.07
CA TYR A 112 8.49 0.53 33.91
C TYR A 112 9.38 1.75 33.72
N ASP A 113 9.85 2.35 34.81
CA ASP A 113 10.91 3.34 34.75
C ASP A 113 12.26 2.64 34.58
N LEU A 114 12.94 2.92 33.49
CA LEU A 114 14.22 2.31 33.14
C LEU A 114 15.39 2.88 33.95
N LYS A 115 15.20 3.92 34.76
CA LYS A 115 16.23 4.36 35.71
C LYS A 115 16.18 3.51 36.98
N SER A 116 14.98 3.34 37.56
CA SER A 116 14.80 2.61 38.82
C SER A 116 14.53 1.11 38.67
N GLY A 117 14.12 0.66 37.49
CA GLY A 117 13.64 -0.70 37.25
C GLY A 117 12.28 -1.01 37.89
N LYS A 118 11.55 0.01 38.37
CA LYS A 118 10.26 -0.17 39.07
C LYS A 118 9.07 0.01 38.12
N CYS A 119 8.02 -0.76 38.36
CA CYS A 119 6.73 -0.56 37.70
C CYS A 119 6.10 0.74 38.22
N VAL A 120 5.94 1.72 37.33
CA VAL A 120 5.35 3.03 37.62
C VAL A 120 3.82 2.94 37.57
N LYS A 121 3.27 2.24 36.57
CA LYS A 121 1.82 2.13 36.40
C LYS A 121 1.43 0.86 35.65
N SER A 122 0.26 0.34 35.98
CA SER A 122 -0.33 -0.82 35.32
C SER A 122 -1.76 -0.51 34.87
N PHE A 123 -2.09 -0.88 33.64
CA PHE A 123 -3.39 -0.68 33.03
C PHE A 123 -3.97 -2.00 32.50
N ILE A 124 -5.29 -2.05 32.34
CA ILE A 124 -5.98 -3.11 31.62
C ILE A 124 -6.17 -2.65 30.18
N GLN A 125 -5.62 -3.41 29.23
CA GLN A 125 -5.71 -3.15 27.80
C GLN A 125 -6.09 -4.45 27.08
N LYS A 126 -7.40 -4.64 26.86
CA LYS A 126 -7.96 -5.90 26.33
C LYS A 126 -7.63 -6.14 24.86
N LYS A 127 -7.64 -5.07 24.06
CA LYS A 127 -7.35 -5.13 22.62
C LYS A 127 -5.84 -5.06 22.40
N MET A 128 -5.33 -5.86 21.47
CA MET A 128 -3.94 -5.78 21.03
C MET A 128 -3.75 -4.59 20.09
N GLU A 129 -4.77 -4.21 19.33
CA GLU A 129 -4.73 -3.00 18.51
C GLU A 129 -4.58 -1.77 19.43
N ASN A 130 -3.66 -0.87 19.07
CA ASN A 130 -3.36 0.35 19.81
C ASN A 130 -3.06 0.11 21.30
N TRP A 131 -2.39 -1.02 21.59
CA TRP A 131 -2.04 -1.38 22.96
C TRP A 131 -0.98 -0.46 23.57
N SER A 132 -0.02 -0.01 22.74
CA SER A 132 1.14 0.75 23.19
C SER A 132 0.75 2.23 23.39
N PRO A 133 1.15 2.85 24.50
CA PRO A 133 1.09 4.30 24.60
C PRO A 133 1.97 4.96 23.53
N CYS A 134 1.63 6.18 23.14
CA CYS A 134 2.40 6.98 22.19
C CYS A 134 3.00 8.18 22.92
N TRP A 135 4.28 8.45 22.71
CA TRP A 135 4.97 9.59 23.29
C TRP A 135 5.29 10.65 22.24
N SER A 136 5.34 11.91 22.67
CA SER A 136 6.06 12.94 21.94
C SER A 136 7.57 12.66 21.97
N ASP A 137 8.31 13.18 20.99
CA ASP A 137 9.75 12.89 20.84
C ASP A 137 10.59 13.36 22.04
N ASP A 138 10.10 14.36 22.75
CA ASP A 138 10.71 14.90 23.96
C ASP A 138 10.22 14.23 25.26
N GLU A 139 9.27 13.29 25.17
CA GLU A 139 8.58 12.60 26.28
C GLU A 139 7.81 13.50 27.25
N SER A 140 7.57 14.77 26.90
CA SER A 140 6.76 15.64 27.74
C SER A 140 5.29 15.20 27.76
N ILE A 141 4.82 14.56 26.69
CA ILE A 141 3.45 14.09 26.55
C ILE A 141 3.44 12.59 26.24
N CYS A 142 2.61 11.85 26.96
CA CYS A 142 2.24 10.47 26.64
C CYS A 142 0.74 10.39 26.44
N ALA A 143 0.30 9.84 25.31
CA ALA A 143 -1.10 9.63 24.98
C ALA A 143 -1.45 8.14 24.99
N ARG A 144 -2.64 7.81 25.48
CA ARG A 144 -3.17 6.44 25.49
C ARG A 144 -4.60 6.42 24.95
N ASN A 145 -4.87 5.44 24.09
CA ASN A 145 -6.23 5.18 23.63
C ASN A 145 -7.06 4.53 24.74
N VAL A 146 -8.24 5.09 25.00
CA VAL A 146 -9.28 4.55 25.88
C VAL A 146 -10.60 4.57 25.12
N ASN A 147 -11.57 3.76 25.53
CA ASN A 147 -12.86 3.73 24.87
C ASN A 147 -13.51 5.14 24.87
N ASN A 148 -13.72 5.71 23.67
CA ASN A 148 -14.25 7.06 23.43
C ASN A 148 -13.38 8.24 23.89
N GLU A 149 -12.16 8.02 24.37
CA GLU A 149 -11.30 9.09 24.88
C GLU A 149 -9.83 8.84 24.58
N VAL A 150 -9.07 9.91 24.33
CA VAL A 150 -7.61 9.85 24.36
C VAL A 150 -7.14 10.56 25.63
N HIS A 151 -6.45 9.83 26.50
CA HIS A 151 -5.90 10.35 27.75
C HIS A 151 -4.48 10.82 27.53
N PHE A 152 -4.19 12.04 27.95
CA PHE A 152 -2.86 12.63 27.88
C PHE A 152 -2.28 12.77 29.28
N PHE A 153 -1.05 12.29 29.44
CA PHE A 153 -0.24 12.37 30.64
C PHE A 153 0.96 13.27 30.35
N GLU A 154 1.34 14.08 31.33
CA GLU A 154 2.49 14.99 31.22
C GLU A 154 3.67 14.49 32.04
N ASN A 155 4.88 14.63 31.48
CA ASN A 155 6.15 14.33 32.15
C ASN A 155 6.24 12.90 32.71
N ASN A 156 5.62 11.92 32.02
CA ASN A 156 5.50 10.53 32.46
C ASN A 156 4.86 10.36 33.86
N ASN A 157 4.05 11.31 34.32
CA ASN A 157 3.19 11.13 35.49
C ASN A 157 1.90 10.44 35.07
N PHE A 158 1.80 9.14 35.34
CA PHE A 158 0.65 8.31 34.96
C PHE A 158 -0.45 8.21 36.03
N ASP A 159 -0.33 8.94 37.14
CA ASP A 159 -1.34 8.96 38.21
C ASP A 159 -2.47 9.95 37.92
N THR A 160 -2.13 11.06 37.26
CA THR A 160 -3.07 12.14 36.94
C THR A 160 -3.16 12.34 35.44
N ILE A 161 -4.38 12.31 34.91
CA ILE A 161 -4.64 12.63 33.50
C ILE A 161 -4.62 14.15 33.37
N ALA A 162 -3.62 14.69 32.67
CA ALA A 162 -3.43 16.13 32.49
C ALA A 162 -4.49 16.73 31.57
N ASN A 163 -4.83 16.02 30.49
CA ASN A 163 -5.86 16.44 29.55
C ASN A 163 -6.55 15.24 28.89
N LYS A 164 -7.76 15.46 28.37
CA LYS A 164 -8.58 14.45 27.71
C LYS A 164 -9.16 15.01 26.43
N LEU A 165 -8.95 14.28 25.34
CA LEU A 165 -9.71 14.51 24.11
C LEU A 165 -10.90 13.56 24.11
N HIS A 166 -12.07 14.12 24.41
CA HIS A 166 -13.34 13.39 24.38
C HIS A 166 -13.96 13.44 22.99
N LEU A 167 -14.00 12.30 22.31
CA LEU A 167 -14.62 12.14 20.99
C LEU A 167 -15.34 10.79 20.97
N GLN A 168 -16.64 10.80 20.69
CA GLN A 168 -17.38 9.54 20.64
C GLN A 168 -16.80 8.62 19.56
N LYS A 169 -16.59 7.36 19.93
CA LYS A 169 -16.13 6.27 19.06
C LYS A 169 -14.75 6.48 18.43
N VAL A 170 -13.81 7.16 19.10
CA VAL A 170 -12.41 7.16 18.64
C VAL A 170 -11.92 5.74 18.45
N SER A 171 -11.54 5.43 17.21
CA SER A 171 -11.03 4.11 16.85
C SER A 171 -9.50 4.11 16.86
N ASP A 172 -8.88 5.20 16.42
CA ASP A 172 -7.44 5.29 16.27
C ASP A 172 -6.94 6.72 16.44
N PHE A 173 -5.66 6.87 16.80
CA PHE A 173 -5.02 8.18 16.93
C PHE A 173 -3.52 8.08 16.67
N GLU A 174 -2.91 9.17 16.20
CA GLU A 174 -1.45 9.25 16.07
C GLU A 174 -0.92 10.62 16.48
N LEU A 175 0.15 10.61 17.27
CA LEU A 175 0.87 11.83 17.65
C LEU A 175 1.81 12.25 16.52
N SER A 176 1.94 13.56 16.34
CA SER A 176 2.85 14.11 15.35
C SER A 176 4.32 13.96 15.78
N PRO A 177 5.24 13.63 14.87
CA PRO A 177 6.68 13.62 15.16
C PRO A 177 7.23 15.04 15.36
N GLY A 178 8.42 15.14 15.95
CA GLY A 178 9.13 16.41 16.13
C GLY A 178 8.80 17.16 17.41
N GLU A 179 9.31 18.40 17.48
CA GLU A 179 9.20 19.26 18.66
C GLU A 179 7.84 19.97 18.77
N HIS A 180 7.63 20.64 19.91
CA HIS A 180 6.41 21.36 20.24
C HIS A 180 5.98 22.41 19.21
N PRO A 181 4.67 22.68 19.08
CA PRO A 181 3.57 22.06 19.80
C PRO A 181 3.18 20.68 19.23
N CYS A 182 2.93 19.73 20.13
CA CYS A 182 2.51 18.38 19.77
C CYS A 182 1.10 18.42 19.16
N LYS A 183 0.93 17.77 18.01
CA LYS A 183 -0.34 17.64 17.30
C LYS A 183 -0.82 16.20 17.37
N VAL A 184 -2.12 16.01 17.33
CA VAL A 184 -2.74 14.69 17.36
C VAL A 184 -3.72 14.55 16.21
N ALA A 185 -3.57 13.49 15.43
CA ALA A 185 -4.54 13.05 14.45
C ALA A 185 -5.45 12.01 15.11
N VAL A 186 -6.76 12.16 14.95
CA VAL A 186 -7.74 11.22 15.52
C VAL A 186 -8.71 10.77 14.45
N TYR A 187 -8.91 9.46 14.39
CA TYR A 187 -9.87 8.82 13.51
C TYR A 187 -11.14 8.41 14.27
N VAL A 188 -12.29 8.83 13.74
CA VAL A 188 -13.60 8.39 14.19
C VAL A 188 -14.33 7.74 13.01
N PRO A 189 -14.70 6.45 13.11
CA PRO A 189 -15.47 5.76 12.08
C PRO A 189 -16.90 6.28 12.04
N GLY A 190 -17.41 6.41 10.82
CA GLY A 190 -18.79 6.81 10.57
C GLY A 190 -19.80 5.76 11.01
N SER A 191 -20.97 6.22 11.43
CA SER A 191 -22.14 5.35 11.67
C SER A 191 -23.06 5.30 10.45
N LYS A 192 -24.10 4.46 10.49
CA LYS A 192 -25.08 4.37 9.39
C LYS A 192 -25.65 5.76 9.05
N GLY A 193 -25.36 6.24 7.84
CA GLY A 193 -25.78 7.56 7.34
C GLY A 193 -24.85 8.73 7.68
N ALA A 194 -23.82 8.54 8.51
CA ALA A 194 -22.83 9.56 8.88
C ALA A 194 -21.44 9.23 8.30
N PRO A 195 -20.67 10.22 7.83
CA PRO A 195 -19.32 9.98 7.33
C PRO A 195 -18.35 9.64 8.47
N SER A 196 -17.27 8.93 8.11
CA SER A 196 -16.07 8.85 8.94
C SER A 196 -15.31 10.18 8.86
N PHE A 197 -14.48 10.48 9.86
CA PHE A 197 -13.63 11.67 9.80
C PHE A 197 -12.27 11.46 10.46
N VAL A 198 -11.30 12.19 9.96
CA VAL A 198 -10.01 12.43 10.63
C VAL A 198 -9.94 13.90 11.01
N ARG A 199 -9.63 14.16 12.28
CA ARG A 199 -9.43 15.50 12.82
C ARG A 199 -8.03 15.66 13.37
N LEU A 200 -7.45 16.83 13.10
CA LEU A 200 -6.17 17.24 13.66
C LEU A 200 -6.42 18.24 14.78
N TYR A 201 -5.77 18.04 15.91
CA TYR A 201 -5.78 18.95 17.05
C TYR A 201 -4.37 19.32 17.45
N GLN A 202 -4.22 20.44 18.15
CA GLN A 202 -2.97 20.81 18.83
C GLN A 202 -3.14 20.61 20.33
N TYR A 203 -2.27 19.84 20.99
CA TYR A 203 -2.27 19.75 22.44
C TYR A 203 -1.87 21.10 23.07
N PRO A 204 -2.50 21.57 24.16
CA PRO A 204 -3.63 20.98 24.92
C PRO A 204 -5.02 21.45 24.42
N ASN A 205 -5.09 22.14 23.29
CA ASN A 205 -6.28 22.83 22.80
C ASN A 205 -7.26 21.87 22.10
N PHE A 206 -8.16 21.27 22.87
CA PHE A 206 -9.15 20.30 22.36
C PHE A 206 -10.59 20.81 22.32
N SER A 207 -10.86 21.98 22.90
CA SER A 207 -12.21 22.50 23.08
C SER A 207 -12.40 23.85 22.40
N GLY A 208 -13.59 24.06 21.83
CA GLY A 208 -13.99 25.28 21.16
C GLY A 208 -14.12 25.16 19.63
N PRO A 209 -14.75 26.14 18.96
CA PRO A 209 -15.09 26.05 17.53
C PRO A 209 -13.88 25.94 16.58
N HIS A 210 -12.73 26.46 17.01
CA HIS A 210 -11.48 26.50 16.23
C HIS A 210 -10.39 25.57 16.81
N SER A 211 -10.76 24.62 17.67
CA SER A 211 -9.80 23.70 18.30
C SER A 211 -9.25 22.65 17.33
N ALA A 212 -10.05 22.26 16.35
CA ALA A 212 -9.60 21.38 15.28
C ALA A 212 -8.81 22.21 14.25
N LEU A 213 -7.53 21.88 14.07
CA LEU A 213 -6.65 22.46 13.06
C LEU A 213 -7.14 22.14 11.64
N ALA A 214 -7.59 20.89 11.47
CA ALA A 214 -8.16 20.41 10.21
C ALA A 214 -9.18 19.31 10.50
N ASN A 215 -10.19 19.21 9.64
CA ASN A 215 -11.21 18.18 9.71
C ASN A 215 -11.54 17.70 8.30
N LYS A 216 -11.29 16.41 8.04
CA LYS A 216 -11.64 15.78 6.76
C LYS A 216 -12.63 14.67 7.00
N SER A 217 -13.81 14.79 6.40
CA SER A 217 -14.81 13.73 6.35
C SER A 217 -14.72 12.94 5.05
N PHE A 218 -15.02 11.64 5.13
CA PHE A 218 -15.10 10.74 3.99
C PHE A 218 -16.05 9.58 4.32
N PHE A 219 -16.69 9.04 3.30
CA PHE A 219 -17.53 7.84 3.42
C PHE A 219 -16.70 6.60 3.09
N LYS A 220 -17.25 5.42 3.37
CA LYS A 220 -16.63 4.13 3.03
C LYS A 220 -15.22 4.01 3.64
N ALA A 221 -15.17 3.92 4.96
CA ALA A 221 -13.92 3.66 5.66
C ALA A 221 -14.19 2.76 6.86
N ASP A 222 -13.85 1.48 6.69
CA ASP A 222 -13.88 0.49 7.76
C ASP A 222 -12.58 0.58 8.57
N ARG A 223 -11.46 0.82 7.88
CA ARG A 223 -10.13 1.00 8.48
C ARG A 223 -9.46 2.24 7.90
N VAL A 224 -8.61 2.86 8.72
CA VAL A 224 -7.81 4.01 8.34
C VAL A 224 -6.38 3.80 8.81
N THR A 225 -5.42 4.21 8.00
CA THR A 225 -4.02 4.34 8.39
C THR A 225 -3.61 5.80 8.23
N MET A 226 -3.06 6.36 9.29
CA MET A 226 -2.58 7.75 9.33
C MET A 226 -1.06 7.75 9.27
N LEU A 227 -0.46 8.62 8.45
CA LEU A 227 0.98 8.73 8.32
C LEU A 227 1.40 10.20 8.30
N TRP A 228 1.98 10.66 9.39
CA TRP A 228 2.57 12.00 9.49
C TRP A 228 3.83 12.13 8.63
N ASN A 229 4.03 13.31 8.05
CA ASN A 229 5.34 13.66 7.50
C ASN A 229 6.34 13.99 8.63
N SER A 230 7.64 13.95 8.33
CA SER A 230 8.72 14.16 9.32
C SER A 230 8.66 15.52 10.03
N LYS A 231 8.09 16.55 9.39
CA LYS A 231 7.96 17.91 9.95
C LYS A 231 6.63 18.17 10.65
N ALA A 232 5.75 17.18 10.77
CA ALA A 232 4.43 17.33 11.38
C ALA A 232 3.58 18.48 10.80
N THR A 233 3.68 18.70 9.49
CA THR A 233 2.89 19.70 8.75
C THR A 233 1.70 19.09 8.03
N ALA A 234 1.73 17.78 7.76
CA ALA A 234 0.64 17.08 7.08
C ALA A 234 0.58 15.59 7.43
N VAL A 235 -0.61 15.02 7.24
CA VAL A 235 -0.93 13.60 7.41
C VAL A 235 -1.50 13.04 6.12
N LEU A 236 -1.01 11.88 5.71
CA LEU A 236 -1.66 11.04 4.71
C LEU A 236 -2.61 10.07 5.42
N VAL A 237 -3.82 9.96 4.90
CA VAL A 237 -4.87 9.11 5.45
C VAL A 237 -5.31 8.15 4.36
N THR A 238 -4.93 6.89 4.50
CA THR A 238 -5.41 5.81 3.62
C THR A 238 -6.66 5.22 4.27
N ALA A 239 -7.82 5.44 3.64
CA ALA A 239 -9.08 4.85 4.04
C ALA A 239 -9.34 3.60 3.20
N SER A 240 -9.79 2.52 3.84
CA SER A 240 -10.12 1.26 3.17
C SER A 240 -11.47 0.73 3.60
N THR A 241 -12.17 0.08 2.66
CA THR A 241 -13.35 -0.75 2.92
C THR A 241 -13.05 -2.21 2.62
N ASP A 242 -13.64 -3.11 3.40
CA ASP A 242 -13.42 -4.55 3.22
C ASP A 242 -14.33 -5.11 2.11
N VAL A 243 -15.53 -4.56 1.95
CA VAL A 243 -16.49 -4.99 0.92
C VAL A 243 -17.07 -3.79 0.20
N ASP A 244 -16.90 -3.77 -1.11
CA ASP A 244 -17.56 -2.78 -1.96
C ASP A 244 -19.03 -3.14 -2.11
N LYS A 245 -19.90 -2.31 -1.53
CA LYS A 245 -21.36 -2.48 -1.59
C LYS A 245 -21.93 -2.39 -3.01
N THR A 246 -21.17 -1.85 -3.97
CA THR A 246 -21.57 -1.83 -5.38
C THR A 246 -21.32 -3.16 -6.09
N GLY A 247 -20.56 -4.07 -5.47
CA GLY A 247 -20.19 -5.36 -6.04
C GLY A 247 -19.12 -5.29 -7.14
N ALA A 248 -18.53 -4.11 -7.39
CA ALA A 248 -17.52 -3.94 -8.43
C ALA A 248 -16.15 -4.52 -8.03
N SER A 249 -15.86 -4.60 -6.72
CA SER A 249 -14.61 -5.16 -6.19
C SER A 249 -14.85 -6.09 -5.01
N TYR A 250 -14.33 -7.32 -5.10
CA TYR A 250 -14.32 -8.26 -3.96
C TYR A 250 -13.34 -7.84 -2.86
N TYR A 251 -12.37 -6.98 -3.19
CA TYR A 251 -11.32 -6.50 -2.27
C TYR A 251 -11.63 -5.11 -1.70
N GLY A 252 -12.87 -4.65 -1.86
CA GLY A 252 -13.31 -3.33 -1.43
C GLY A 252 -12.70 -2.18 -2.23
N GLU A 253 -12.71 -1.00 -1.62
CA GLU A 253 -12.26 0.28 -2.18
C GLU A 253 -11.28 0.95 -1.21
N GLN A 254 -10.23 1.59 -1.75
CA GLN A 254 -9.26 2.37 -0.99
C GLN A 254 -9.14 3.78 -1.55
N THR A 255 -9.08 4.77 -0.67
CA THR A 255 -8.88 6.18 -1.02
C THR A 255 -7.75 6.78 -0.20
N LEU A 256 -6.98 7.68 -0.82
CA LEU A 256 -5.91 8.40 -0.16
C LEU A 256 -6.29 9.87 0.01
N HIS A 257 -6.21 10.35 1.23
CA HIS A 257 -6.49 11.73 1.58
C HIS A 257 -5.24 12.40 2.13
N TYR A 258 -5.05 13.66 1.77
CA TYR A 258 -4.04 14.54 2.34
C TYR A 258 -4.73 15.54 3.26
N ILE A 259 -4.18 15.74 4.46
CA ILE A 259 -4.68 16.70 5.46
C ILE A 259 -3.49 17.47 6.01
N ALA A 260 -3.44 18.77 5.75
CA ALA A 260 -2.44 19.67 6.30
C ALA A 260 -2.92 20.35 7.58
N VAL A 261 -1.98 20.75 8.44
CA VAL A 261 -2.26 21.41 9.72
C VAL A 261 -2.82 22.82 9.57
N ASN A 262 -2.71 23.42 8.39
CA ASN A 262 -3.29 24.72 8.03
C ASN A 262 -4.78 24.63 7.64
N GLY A 263 -5.38 23.44 7.67
CA GLY A 263 -6.77 23.20 7.29
C GLY A 263 -6.96 22.76 5.84
N GLU A 264 -5.92 22.82 4.99
CA GLU A 264 -6.00 22.33 3.61
C GLU A 264 -6.18 20.81 3.60
N SER A 265 -7.10 20.32 2.78
CA SER A 265 -7.30 18.89 2.60
C SER A 265 -7.65 18.55 1.16
N ALA A 266 -7.11 17.44 0.67
CA ALA A 266 -7.31 16.98 -0.70
C ALA A 266 -7.53 15.46 -0.75
N VAL A 267 -8.17 15.00 -1.82
CA VAL A 267 -8.19 13.58 -2.18
C VAL A 267 -7.13 13.40 -3.26
N VAL A 268 -6.16 12.52 -3.03
CA VAL A 268 -5.09 12.26 -4.00
C VAL A 268 -5.67 11.51 -5.18
N GLN A 269 -5.58 12.08 -6.37
CA GLN A 269 -6.12 11.48 -7.58
C GLN A 269 -5.16 10.42 -8.11
N LEU A 270 -5.63 9.17 -8.11
CA LEU A 270 -4.88 8.02 -8.57
C LEU A 270 -5.39 7.61 -9.97
N PRO A 271 -4.68 7.93 -11.06
CA PRO A 271 -5.16 7.76 -12.44
C PRO A 271 -5.38 6.31 -12.89
N LYS A 272 -4.97 5.33 -12.09
CA LYS A 272 -5.09 3.91 -12.39
C LYS A 272 -5.98 3.24 -11.34
N ASN A 273 -7.09 2.66 -11.80
CA ASN A 273 -8.01 1.92 -10.95
C ASN A 273 -7.33 0.69 -10.32
N GLY A 274 -7.65 0.46 -9.05
CA GLY A 274 -7.20 -0.68 -8.25
C GLY A 274 -6.80 -0.26 -6.83
N PRO A 275 -6.25 -1.18 -6.03
CA PRO A 275 -5.90 -0.92 -4.65
C PRO A 275 -4.66 -0.02 -4.53
N ILE A 276 -4.48 0.55 -3.36
CA ILE A 276 -3.26 1.21 -2.91
C ILE A 276 -2.45 0.16 -2.13
N TYR A 277 -1.31 -0.24 -2.69
CA TYR A 277 -0.47 -1.24 -2.03
C TYR A 277 0.39 -0.62 -0.95
N ASP A 278 0.93 0.58 -1.20
CA ASP A 278 1.84 1.24 -0.27
C ASP A 278 1.92 2.75 -0.50
N VAL A 279 2.23 3.49 0.58
CA VAL A 279 2.35 4.95 0.62
C VAL A 279 3.49 5.31 1.55
N ALA A 280 4.44 6.11 1.06
CA ALA A 280 5.59 6.54 1.86
C ALA A 280 5.89 8.03 1.67
N TRP A 281 6.10 8.74 2.79
CA TRP A 281 6.66 10.09 2.79
C TRP A 281 8.16 10.07 2.50
N ASN A 282 8.63 11.03 1.71
CA ASN A 282 10.05 11.37 1.72
C ASN A 282 10.37 12.13 3.02
N LYS A 283 11.56 11.90 3.56
CA LYS A 283 12.11 12.55 4.76
C LYS A 283 12.24 14.07 4.65
N ASN A 284 12.31 14.63 3.44
CA ASN A 284 12.23 16.07 3.21
C ASN A 284 10.86 16.69 3.59
N ALA A 285 9.84 15.86 3.79
CA ALA A 285 8.46 16.21 4.12
C ALA A 285 7.69 16.98 3.03
N THR A 286 8.24 17.08 1.81
CA THR A 286 7.66 17.86 0.69
C THR A 286 7.02 17.00 -0.40
N GLU A 287 7.32 15.72 -0.42
CA GLU A 287 6.80 14.77 -1.41
C GLU A 287 6.56 13.39 -0.79
N PHE A 288 5.69 12.61 -1.44
CA PHE A 288 5.38 11.25 -1.05
C PHE A 288 5.18 10.38 -2.30
N CYS A 289 5.49 9.09 -2.20
CA CYS A 289 5.28 8.14 -3.29
C CYS A 289 4.12 7.20 -2.96
N VAL A 290 3.31 6.90 -3.97
CA VAL A 290 2.16 5.99 -3.88
C VAL A 290 2.33 4.87 -4.90
N VAL A 291 2.13 3.62 -4.47
CA VAL A 291 2.08 2.43 -5.34
C VAL A 291 0.64 1.93 -5.40
N TYR A 292 0.03 1.96 -6.59
CA TYR A 292 -1.42 1.77 -6.73
C TYR A 292 -1.85 1.16 -8.08
N GLY A 293 -3.10 0.73 -8.13
CA GLY A 293 -3.76 0.22 -9.33
C GLY A 293 -3.62 -1.29 -9.52
N PHE A 294 -4.47 -1.90 -10.36
CA PHE A 294 -4.37 -3.33 -10.62
C PHE A 294 -3.01 -3.71 -11.23
N MET A 295 -2.43 -4.82 -10.78
CA MET A 295 -1.12 -5.30 -11.24
C MET A 295 -1.09 -5.43 -12.77
N PRO A 296 -0.01 -5.03 -13.45
CA PRO A 296 1.21 -4.37 -12.92
C PRO A 296 0.94 -2.98 -12.34
N ALA A 297 1.33 -2.72 -11.09
CA ALA A 297 0.98 -1.48 -10.39
C ALA A 297 1.71 -0.25 -10.92
N LYS A 298 1.05 0.90 -10.83
CA LYS A 298 1.61 2.21 -11.10
C LYS A 298 2.31 2.74 -9.85
N ALA A 299 3.39 3.50 -10.01
CA ALA A 299 4.02 4.21 -8.91
C ALA A 299 4.27 5.65 -9.31
N THR A 300 3.87 6.59 -8.45
CA THR A 300 3.92 8.02 -8.75
C THR A 300 4.32 8.79 -7.50
N VAL A 301 5.25 9.73 -7.65
CA VAL A 301 5.61 10.70 -6.61
C VAL A 301 4.69 11.91 -6.74
N TYR A 302 4.17 12.39 -5.61
CA TYR A 302 3.29 13.54 -5.52
C TYR A 302 3.90 14.62 -4.61
N ASN A 303 3.62 15.88 -4.92
CA ASN A 303 3.94 17.01 -4.04
C ASN A 303 2.88 17.17 -2.92
N GLN A 304 3.08 18.13 -2.02
CA GLN A 304 2.11 18.49 -0.97
C GLN A 304 0.74 18.97 -1.51
N LYS A 305 0.68 19.46 -2.75
CA LYS A 305 -0.58 19.84 -3.41
C LYS A 305 -1.31 18.64 -4.03
N CYS A 306 -0.75 17.44 -3.89
CA CYS A 306 -1.24 16.21 -4.50
C CYS A 306 -1.14 16.18 -6.04
N ASP A 307 -0.24 17.00 -6.62
CA ASP A 307 0.08 16.94 -8.04
C ASP A 307 1.19 15.91 -8.30
N PRO A 308 1.12 15.11 -9.38
CA PRO A 308 2.16 14.15 -9.73
C PRO A 308 3.45 14.89 -10.17
N ILE A 309 4.56 14.59 -9.50
CA ILE A 309 5.92 15.06 -9.84
C ILE A 309 6.56 14.13 -10.87
N PHE A 310 6.53 12.82 -10.60
CA PHE A 310 7.19 11.83 -11.44
C PHE A 310 6.41 10.50 -11.45
N ASP A 311 6.25 9.93 -12.63
CA ASP A 311 5.55 8.67 -12.86
C ASP A 311 6.53 7.59 -13.34
N PHE A 312 6.71 6.56 -12.52
CA PHE A 312 7.60 5.43 -12.80
C PHE A 312 6.98 4.40 -13.76
N GLY A 313 5.82 4.68 -14.37
CA GLY A 313 5.12 3.79 -15.32
C GLY A 313 4.34 2.69 -14.62
N THR A 314 4.26 1.50 -15.20
CA THR A 314 3.70 0.30 -14.53
C THR A 314 4.75 -0.80 -14.38
N GLY A 315 4.69 -1.55 -13.28
CA GLY A 315 5.58 -2.68 -13.05
C GLY A 315 5.07 -3.63 -11.96
N PRO A 316 5.71 -4.78 -11.76
CA PRO A 316 5.35 -5.74 -10.71
C PRO A 316 5.86 -5.26 -9.35
N ARG A 317 5.22 -4.22 -8.79
CA ARG A 317 5.58 -3.57 -7.53
C ARG A 317 4.39 -3.45 -6.59
N ASN A 318 4.62 -3.60 -5.30
CA ASN A 318 3.62 -3.44 -4.24
C ASN A 318 4.15 -2.70 -3.01
N ALA A 319 5.40 -2.26 -3.02
CA ALA A 319 6.02 -1.59 -1.87
C ALA A 319 6.95 -0.47 -2.31
N VAL A 320 7.09 0.55 -1.46
CA VAL A 320 7.95 1.70 -1.68
C VAL A 320 8.72 2.06 -0.41
N PHE A 321 10.03 2.30 -0.55
CA PHE A 321 10.91 2.59 0.57
C PHE A 321 11.86 3.74 0.25
N TYR A 322 11.75 4.85 0.98
CA TYR A 322 12.78 5.89 0.97
C TYR A 322 13.94 5.50 1.88
N SER A 323 15.16 5.79 1.42
CA SER A 323 16.36 5.76 2.26
C SER A 323 16.18 6.65 3.51
N PRO A 324 16.89 6.38 4.62
CA PRO A 324 16.78 7.15 5.86
C PRO A 324 17.06 8.66 5.69
N GLN A 325 17.89 9.02 4.71
CA GLN A 325 18.21 10.41 4.36
C GLN A 325 17.33 10.97 3.21
N GLY A 326 16.47 10.15 2.59
CA GLY A 326 15.49 10.58 1.58
C GLY A 326 16.00 10.80 0.15
N HIS A 327 17.25 10.41 -0.15
CA HIS A 327 17.90 10.65 -1.45
C HIS A 327 17.80 9.49 -2.44
N ILE A 328 17.52 8.27 -1.94
CA ILE A 328 17.27 7.07 -2.74
C ILE A 328 15.86 6.54 -2.45
N LEU A 329 15.17 6.09 -3.50
CA LEU A 329 13.87 5.44 -3.47
C LEU A 329 13.98 4.00 -3.99
N VAL A 330 13.40 3.04 -3.31
CA VAL A 330 13.28 1.66 -3.78
C VAL A 330 11.82 1.32 -4.01
N LEU A 331 11.50 0.91 -5.23
CA LEU A 331 10.22 0.29 -5.58
C LEU A 331 10.41 -1.21 -5.63
N ALA A 332 9.62 -1.98 -4.89
CA ALA A 332 9.81 -3.41 -4.78
C ALA A 332 8.50 -4.19 -4.97
N GLY A 333 8.63 -5.43 -5.44
CA GLY A 333 7.55 -6.40 -5.54
C GLY A 333 7.81 -7.63 -4.68
N PHE A 334 7.25 -7.68 -3.47
CA PHE A 334 7.47 -8.74 -2.49
C PHE A 334 6.26 -9.66 -2.27
N GLY A 335 6.50 -10.82 -1.64
CA GLY A 335 5.47 -11.82 -1.34
C GLY A 335 5.03 -12.56 -2.60
N ASN A 336 3.86 -12.23 -3.15
CA ASN A 336 3.30 -12.89 -4.34
C ASN A 336 4.00 -12.49 -5.65
N LEU A 337 4.90 -11.51 -5.59
CA LEU A 337 5.69 -11.02 -6.71
C LEU A 337 7.11 -11.60 -6.65
N ARG A 338 7.83 -11.54 -7.78
CA ARG A 338 9.12 -12.23 -7.96
C ARG A 338 10.31 -11.64 -7.17
N GLY A 339 10.09 -10.61 -6.34
CA GLY A 339 11.16 -9.95 -5.59
C GLY A 339 11.95 -8.92 -6.39
N GLN A 340 11.42 -8.43 -7.51
CA GLN A 340 12.09 -7.38 -8.30
C GLN A 340 12.13 -6.08 -7.51
N MET A 341 13.31 -5.46 -7.46
CA MET A 341 13.52 -4.15 -6.86
C MET A 341 14.06 -3.20 -7.91
N GLU A 342 13.59 -1.96 -7.89
CA GLU A 342 14.11 -0.85 -8.69
C GLU A 342 14.61 0.23 -7.75
N VAL A 343 15.91 0.54 -7.82
CA VAL A 343 16.55 1.54 -6.99
C VAL A 343 16.72 2.82 -7.81
N TRP A 344 16.21 3.94 -7.31
CA TRP A 344 16.13 5.21 -8.02
C TRP A 344 16.80 6.33 -7.21
N ASP A 345 17.58 7.17 -7.89
CA ASP A 345 18.03 8.46 -7.36
C ASP A 345 16.83 9.44 -7.36
N VAL A 346 16.43 9.94 -6.19
CA VAL A 346 15.27 10.82 -6.05
C VAL A 346 15.51 12.19 -6.69
N LYS A 347 16.76 12.67 -6.73
CA LYS A 347 17.06 14.02 -7.24
C LYS A 347 16.76 14.15 -8.73
N ASN A 348 17.10 13.12 -9.50
CA ASN A 348 16.98 13.14 -10.96
C ASN A 348 16.00 12.08 -11.49
N TYR A 349 15.39 11.29 -10.60
CA TYR A 349 14.63 10.08 -10.92
C TYR A 349 15.37 9.16 -11.91
N LYS A 350 16.68 9.00 -11.69
CA LYS A 350 17.54 8.14 -12.49
C LYS A 350 17.62 6.76 -11.85
N LEU A 351 17.36 5.73 -12.64
CA LEU A 351 17.52 4.35 -12.20
C LEU A 351 18.99 4.06 -11.88
N ILE A 352 19.25 3.54 -10.68
CA ILE A 352 20.57 3.15 -10.19
C ILE A 352 20.80 1.65 -10.45
N SER A 353 19.88 0.80 -10.02
CA SER A 353 20.03 -0.65 -10.11
C SER A 353 18.69 -1.40 -10.12
N LYS A 354 18.70 -2.67 -10.57
CA LYS A 354 17.53 -3.56 -10.61
C LYS A 354 17.79 -4.94 -9.98
N PRO A 355 18.18 -5.02 -8.70
CA PRO A 355 18.41 -6.30 -8.03
C PRO A 355 17.12 -7.11 -7.89
N THR A 356 17.26 -8.43 -7.78
CA THR A 356 16.13 -9.35 -7.56
C THR A 356 16.34 -10.12 -6.26
N ALA A 357 15.50 -9.84 -5.27
CA ALA A 357 15.44 -10.54 -3.99
C ALA A 357 14.27 -11.53 -3.99
N SER A 358 14.45 -12.66 -4.68
CA SER A 358 13.43 -13.72 -4.76
C SER A 358 12.94 -14.14 -3.38
N ASP A 359 11.63 -14.37 -3.28
CA ASP A 359 10.92 -14.83 -2.09
C ASP A 359 10.98 -13.88 -0.87
N ALA A 360 11.53 -12.66 -1.04
CA ALA A 360 11.57 -11.68 0.02
C ALA A 360 10.16 -11.24 0.41
N THR A 361 9.94 -11.13 1.71
CA THR A 361 8.68 -10.71 2.34
C THR A 361 8.86 -9.48 3.24
N PHE A 362 10.11 -9.15 3.54
CA PHE A 362 10.51 -8.05 4.40
C PHE A 362 11.64 -7.27 3.74
N PHE A 363 11.64 -5.96 3.97
CA PHE A 363 12.66 -5.02 3.53
C PHE A 363 12.92 -4.01 4.63
N SER A 364 14.18 -3.64 4.81
CA SER A 364 14.52 -2.49 5.65
C SER A 364 15.83 -1.85 5.18
N TRP A 365 15.89 -0.52 5.28
CA TRP A 365 17.13 0.22 5.07
C TRP A 365 18.03 0.10 6.30
N CYS A 366 19.31 -0.11 6.06
CA CYS A 366 20.33 0.17 7.06
C CYS A 366 20.36 1.70 7.31
N PRO A 367 20.50 2.16 8.56
CA PRO A 367 20.54 3.58 8.92
C PRO A 367 21.58 4.41 8.13
N ASN A 368 22.64 3.77 7.63
CA ASN A 368 23.67 4.42 6.81
C ASN A 368 23.16 4.87 5.43
N GLY A 369 21.99 4.42 4.99
CA GLY A 369 21.40 4.79 3.69
C GLY A 369 22.06 4.16 2.46
N GLU A 370 23.05 3.29 2.65
CA GLU A 370 23.75 2.62 1.56
C GLU A 370 23.37 1.14 1.44
N HIS A 371 23.00 0.53 2.57
CA HIS A 371 22.77 -0.90 2.64
C HIS A 371 21.30 -1.20 2.88
N ILE A 372 20.85 -2.31 2.31
CA ILE A 372 19.48 -2.77 2.36
C ILE A 372 19.48 -4.21 2.84
N ILE A 373 18.56 -4.56 3.73
CA ILE A 373 18.27 -5.96 4.05
C ILE A 373 16.95 -6.38 3.41
N THR A 374 16.93 -7.58 2.83
CA THR A 374 15.71 -8.27 2.44
C THR A 374 15.65 -9.60 3.17
N ALA A 375 14.49 -9.98 3.69
CA ALA A 375 14.33 -11.23 4.43
C ALA A 375 13.05 -11.98 4.06
N THR A 376 13.11 -13.29 4.24
CA THR A 376 12.00 -14.23 4.10
C THR A 376 11.76 -14.82 5.48
N CYS A 377 10.69 -14.36 6.14
CA CYS A 377 10.41 -14.70 7.53
C CYS A 377 9.22 -15.67 7.65
N SER A 378 9.35 -16.61 8.58
CA SER A 378 8.27 -17.49 9.02
C SER A 378 7.42 -16.77 10.07
N PRO A 379 6.10 -17.06 10.17
CA PRO A 379 5.38 -18.15 9.49
C PRO A 379 4.87 -17.78 8.09
N ARG A 380 5.10 -16.56 7.59
CA ARG A 380 4.54 -16.08 6.32
C ARG A 380 5.02 -16.90 5.13
N LEU A 381 6.32 -17.17 5.05
CA LEU A 381 6.90 -18.07 4.04
C LEU A 381 8.06 -18.86 4.66
N ARG A 382 7.94 -20.19 4.61
CA ARG A 382 8.96 -21.12 5.12
C ARG A 382 10.00 -21.52 4.07
N VAL A 383 9.66 -21.43 2.79
CA VAL A 383 10.59 -21.71 1.69
C VAL A 383 11.52 -20.51 1.50
N GLY A 384 12.83 -20.75 1.37
CA GLY A 384 13.82 -19.68 1.20
C GLY A 384 14.03 -18.82 2.45
N ASN A 385 13.69 -19.34 3.63
CA ASN A 385 13.79 -18.63 4.90
C ASN A 385 15.23 -18.18 5.20
N GLY A 386 15.42 -16.91 5.51
CA GLY A 386 16.75 -16.30 5.60
C GLY A 386 16.74 -14.81 5.28
N TYR A 387 17.93 -14.21 5.23
CA TYR A 387 18.10 -12.79 4.88
C TYR A 387 19.31 -12.55 3.97
N LYS A 388 19.24 -11.46 3.22
CA LYS A 388 20.26 -11.00 2.27
C LYS A 388 20.52 -9.51 2.51
N ILE A 389 21.79 -9.12 2.50
CA ILE A 389 22.21 -7.71 2.61
C ILE A 389 22.83 -7.28 1.30
N TRP A 390 22.33 -6.18 0.78
CA TRP A 390 22.68 -5.61 -0.52
C TRP A 390 23.24 -4.21 -0.34
N HIS A 391 24.11 -3.80 -1.24
CA HIS A 391 24.37 -2.39 -1.48
C HIS A 391 23.29 -1.84 -2.43
N TYR A 392 22.92 -0.56 -2.31
CA TYR A 392 21.90 0.06 -3.16
C TYR A 392 22.23 0.03 -4.67
N THR A 393 23.50 -0.15 -5.03
CA THR A 393 23.94 -0.36 -6.43
C THR A 393 23.56 -1.73 -6.98
N GLY A 394 22.95 -2.60 -6.17
CA GLY A 394 22.46 -3.92 -6.56
C GLY A 394 23.39 -5.08 -6.21
N THR A 395 24.59 -4.82 -5.69
CA THR A 395 25.55 -5.85 -5.28
C THR A 395 25.06 -6.58 -4.04
N LEU A 396 25.02 -7.92 -4.08
CA LEU A 396 24.79 -8.76 -2.91
C LEU A 396 26.08 -8.87 -2.09
N LEU A 397 26.05 -8.43 -0.83
CA LEU A 397 27.23 -8.44 0.05
C LEU A 397 27.22 -9.60 1.03
N HIS A 398 26.04 -9.97 1.55
CA HIS A 398 25.91 -11.04 2.53
C HIS A 398 24.61 -11.81 2.33
N LYS A 399 24.65 -13.12 2.60
CA LYS A 399 23.51 -14.02 2.54
C LYS A 399 23.57 -14.99 3.70
N HIS A 400 22.46 -15.10 4.42
CA HIS A 400 22.29 -16.06 5.49
C HIS A 400 21.02 -16.90 5.21
N ASP A 401 21.22 -18.15 4.86
CA ASP A 401 20.14 -19.12 4.66
C ASP A 401 19.89 -19.89 5.96
N VAL A 402 18.62 -20.04 6.35
CA VAL A 402 18.26 -20.74 7.58
C VAL A 402 18.14 -22.24 7.28
N PRO A 403 18.71 -23.14 8.12
CA PRO A 403 18.57 -24.59 7.94
C PRO A 403 17.11 -25.04 7.96
N ALA A 404 16.81 -26.18 7.30
CA ALA A 404 15.44 -26.69 7.15
C ALA A 404 14.69 -26.97 8.47
N ASN A 405 15.42 -27.15 9.58
CA ASN A 405 14.86 -27.45 10.90
C ASN A 405 14.68 -26.20 11.78
N SER A 406 15.04 -25.03 11.26
CA SER A 406 15.01 -23.75 11.97
C SER A 406 14.16 -22.74 11.21
N GLU A 407 13.72 -21.70 11.91
CA GLU A 407 12.88 -20.64 11.35
C GLU A 407 13.42 -19.27 11.77
N LEU A 408 13.60 -18.36 10.82
CA LEU A 408 13.78 -16.93 11.04
C LEU A 408 12.41 -16.27 11.14
N TRP A 409 12.18 -15.56 12.24
CA TRP A 409 10.92 -14.87 12.51
C TRP A 409 11.01 -13.36 12.27
N GLN A 410 12.16 -12.76 12.58
CA GLN A 410 12.32 -11.31 12.46
C GLN A 410 13.79 -10.93 12.29
N VAL A 411 14.01 -9.89 11.47
CA VAL A 411 15.27 -9.15 11.42
C VAL A 411 14.98 -7.67 11.60
N SER A 412 15.86 -6.93 12.26
CA SER A 412 15.70 -5.49 12.44
C SER A 412 17.04 -4.79 12.58
N TRP A 413 17.25 -3.71 11.83
CA TRP A 413 18.40 -2.84 12.02
C TRP A 413 18.26 -2.04 13.31
N GLN A 414 19.38 -1.85 14.02
CA GLN A 414 19.51 -0.86 15.07
C GLN A 414 19.21 0.53 14.47
N PRO A 415 18.19 1.24 14.96
CA PRO A 415 17.90 2.60 14.49
C PRO A 415 18.95 3.58 15.03
N PHE A 416 19.04 4.75 14.42
CA PHE A 416 19.87 5.85 14.91
C PHE A 416 19.08 7.15 14.77
N LEU A 417 19.41 8.13 15.62
CA LEU A 417 18.86 9.47 15.51
C LEU A 417 19.24 10.11 14.16
N GLU A 418 18.39 11.04 13.73
CA GLU A 418 18.63 11.79 12.50
C GLU A 418 19.96 12.57 12.60
N GLY A 419 20.70 12.63 11.49
CA GLY A 419 21.99 13.32 11.41
C GLY A 419 23.21 12.47 11.79
N VAL A 420 23.06 11.29 12.40
CA VAL A 420 24.22 10.40 12.69
C VAL A 420 24.90 9.93 11.40
N PHE A 421 24.11 9.59 10.38
CA PHE A 421 24.61 9.19 9.06
C PHE A 421 24.22 10.25 8.02
N PRO A 422 25.17 11.05 7.52
CA PRO A 422 24.89 12.04 6.50
C PRO A 422 24.60 11.37 5.16
N ALA A 423 23.86 12.07 4.29
CA ALA A 423 23.64 11.63 2.92
C ALA A 423 24.98 11.61 2.17
N LYS A 424 25.28 10.49 1.52
CA LYS A 424 26.47 10.32 0.69
C LYS A 424 26.13 10.56 -0.77
N ALA A 425 27.16 10.84 -1.58
CA ALA A 425 27.00 10.94 -3.02
C ALA A 425 26.60 9.58 -3.61
N ILE A 426 25.58 9.59 -4.47
CA ILE A 426 25.08 8.40 -5.15
C ILE A 426 26.09 7.95 -6.19
N VAL A 427 26.42 6.66 -6.15
CA VAL A 427 27.26 5.96 -7.12
C VAL A 427 26.36 5.08 -7.99
N TYR A 428 26.63 5.06 -9.29
CA TYR A 428 25.88 4.23 -10.26
C TYR A 428 26.61 2.94 -10.66
N GLN A 429 27.90 2.85 -10.34
CA GLN A 429 28.69 1.65 -10.56
C GLN A 429 28.49 0.66 -9.42
N ALA A 430 28.32 -0.62 -9.76
CA ALA A 430 28.20 -1.67 -8.77
C ALA A 430 29.48 -1.77 -7.93
N VAL A 431 29.33 -1.76 -6.61
CA VAL A 431 30.46 -2.03 -5.71
C VAL A 431 30.91 -3.48 -5.85
N PRO A 432 32.21 -3.80 -5.66
CA PRO A 432 32.68 -5.17 -5.61
C PRO A 432 31.96 -5.96 -4.51
N GLY A 433 31.61 -7.21 -4.79
CA GLY A 433 31.01 -8.12 -3.82
C GLY A 433 31.70 -9.48 -3.90
N ASP A 434 31.91 -10.11 -2.75
CA ASP A 434 32.58 -11.42 -2.64
C ASP A 434 31.66 -12.59 -3.03
N LEU A 435 30.35 -12.33 -3.16
CA LEU A 435 29.35 -13.33 -3.54
C LEU A 435 29.06 -13.25 -5.05
N PRO A 436 29.06 -14.39 -5.78
CA PRO A 436 28.71 -14.39 -7.18
C PRO A 436 27.27 -13.88 -7.34
N THR A 437 27.10 -12.86 -8.19
CA THR A 437 25.77 -12.40 -8.58
C THR A 437 25.10 -13.56 -9.31
N GLN A 438 24.07 -14.15 -8.69
CA GLN A 438 23.32 -15.23 -9.31
C GLN A 438 22.56 -14.66 -10.52
N GLU A 439 23.15 -14.78 -11.71
CA GLU A 439 22.42 -14.62 -12.95
C GLU A 439 21.40 -15.77 -13.03
N THR A 440 20.16 -15.48 -12.63
CA THR A 440 19.05 -16.39 -12.90
C THR A 440 18.89 -16.47 -14.42
N LYS A 441 19.34 -17.57 -15.02
CA LYS A 441 18.97 -17.92 -16.40
C LYS A 441 17.45 -17.83 -16.50
N PRO A 442 16.88 -17.11 -17.48
CA PRO A 442 15.44 -17.04 -17.61
C PRO A 442 14.91 -18.46 -17.77
N ALA A 443 14.07 -18.90 -16.83
CA ALA A 443 13.38 -20.18 -16.94
C ALA A 443 12.69 -20.20 -18.31
N GLU A 444 12.96 -21.23 -19.12
CA GLU A 444 12.28 -21.41 -20.39
C GLU A 444 10.77 -21.38 -20.11
N ALA A 445 10.08 -20.38 -20.65
CA ALA A 445 8.64 -20.26 -20.50
C ALA A 445 8.01 -21.57 -21.01
N TYR A 446 7.32 -22.29 -20.13
CA TYR A 446 6.71 -23.57 -20.47
C TYR A 446 5.85 -23.43 -21.73
N ARG A 447 6.26 -24.12 -22.79
CA ARG A 447 5.50 -24.18 -24.04
C ARG A 447 4.65 -25.44 -24.03
N PRO A 448 3.32 -25.31 -24.11
CA PRO A 448 2.44 -26.45 -24.32
C PRO A 448 2.90 -27.25 -25.56
N PRO A 449 2.83 -28.59 -25.54
CA PRO A 449 3.33 -29.44 -26.61
C PRO A 449 2.83 -29.04 -28.01
N ALA A 450 1.59 -28.55 -28.11
CA ALA A 450 0.95 -28.13 -29.37
C ALA A 450 1.56 -26.87 -30.03
N LEU A 451 2.45 -26.14 -29.35
CA LEU A 451 3.00 -24.85 -29.81
C LEU A 451 4.53 -24.85 -29.99
N ARG A 452 5.18 -26.02 -29.87
CA ARG A 452 6.65 -26.14 -29.92
C ARG A 452 7.24 -25.78 -31.30
N ASN A 453 6.50 -25.97 -32.38
CA ASN A 453 6.97 -25.76 -33.77
C ASN A 453 6.39 -24.50 -34.46
N LYS A 454 5.74 -23.59 -33.71
CA LYS A 454 5.22 -22.32 -34.27
C LYS A 454 6.14 -21.14 -33.94
N PRO A 455 6.27 -20.15 -34.86
CA PRO A 455 7.09 -18.97 -34.63
C PRO A 455 6.62 -18.20 -33.39
N VAL A 456 7.57 -17.63 -32.67
CA VAL A 456 7.34 -16.95 -31.38
C VAL A 456 6.51 -15.68 -31.61
N SER A 457 5.22 -15.71 -31.25
CA SER A 457 4.49 -14.45 -31.04
C SER A 457 4.72 -14.02 -29.59
N SER A 458 5.47 -12.95 -29.36
CA SER A 458 5.61 -12.32 -28.05
C SER A 458 4.30 -11.64 -27.65
N TYR A 459 3.29 -12.42 -27.25
CA TYR A 459 2.11 -11.88 -26.57
C TYR A 459 2.50 -11.66 -25.11
N LYS A 460 2.82 -10.41 -24.75
CA LYS A 460 2.75 -9.99 -23.34
C LYS A 460 1.28 -9.77 -23.03
N LEU A 461 0.75 -10.50 -22.03
CA LEU A 461 -0.64 -10.37 -21.58
C LEU A 461 -0.93 -8.97 -21.01
N HIS A 462 0.09 -8.30 -20.50
CA HIS A 462 0.06 -6.92 -20.04
C HIS A 462 1.11 -6.09 -20.78
N GLU A 463 0.68 -4.97 -21.35
CA GLU A 463 1.58 -3.98 -21.96
C GLU A 463 2.02 -3.05 -20.83
N ASP A 464 3.29 -3.17 -20.39
CA ASP A 464 3.86 -2.30 -19.37
C ASP A 464 3.93 -0.86 -19.91
N GLU A 465 3.24 0.07 -19.27
CA GLU A 465 3.32 1.49 -19.58
C GLU A 465 4.70 2.01 -19.13
N PRO A 466 5.54 2.55 -20.05
CA PRO A 466 6.81 3.13 -19.66
C PRO A 466 6.59 4.42 -18.84
N PRO A 467 7.58 4.84 -18.03
CA PRO A 467 7.56 6.13 -17.35
C PRO A 467 7.16 7.25 -18.30
N GLN A 468 6.29 8.17 -17.87
CA GLN A 468 5.77 9.25 -18.73
C GLN A 468 6.90 10.11 -19.32
N THR A 469 7.99 10.30 -18.58
CA THR A 469 9.18 11.06 -18.99
C THR A 469 10.00 10.38 -20.09
N MET A 470 9.86 9.05 -20.28
CA MET A 470 10.52 8.30 -21.36
C MET A 470 9.61 8.07 -22.57
N ARG A 471 8.41 8.66 -22.60
CA ARG A 471 7.62 8.71 -23.82
C ARG A 471 8.31 9.67 -24.78
N PRO A 472 8.71 9.26 -26.00
CA PRO A 472 9.10 10.23 -26.99
C PRO A 472 7.95 11.23 -27.16
N GLN A 473 8.25 12.53 -27.15
CA GLN A 473 7.34 13.57 -27.62
C GLN A 473 7.15 13.39 -29.13
N SER A 474 6.41 12.35 -29.53
CA SER A 474 5.90 12.21 -30.88
C SER A 474 4.46 12.68 -30.85
N THR A 475 4.19 13.77 -31.57
CA THR A 475 2.87 14.32 -31.89
C THR A 475 2.04 13.41 -32.81
N GLU A 476 2.21 12.10 -32.74
CA GLU A 476 1.38 11.13 -33.44
C GLU A 476 1.04 9.97 -32.50
N LYS A 477 -0.25 9.83 -32.19
CA LYS A 477 -0.77 8.63 -31.53
C LYS A 477 -0.59 7.45 -32.48
N PRO A 478 0.20 6.41 -32.16
CA PRO A 478 0.18 5.20 -32.96
C PRO A 478 -1.20 4.56 -32.79
N MET A 479 -1.98 4.50 -33.88
CA MET A 479 -3.27 3.82 -33.88
C MET A 479 -3.09 2.35 -33.50
N SER A 480 -3.97 1.82 -32.66
CA SER A 480 -3.88 0.42 -32.21
C SER A 480 -3.96 -0.55 -33.41
N LYS A 481 -3.33 -1.72 -33.30
CA LYS A 481 -3.38 -2.77 -34.35
C LYS A 481 -4.82 -3.14 -34.74
N THR A 482 -5.78 -2.96 -33.83
CA THR A 482 -7.22 -3.16 -34.08
C THR A 482 -7.81 -2.06 -34.98
N ALA A 483 -7.36 -0.81 -34.80
CA ALA A 483 -7.76 0.31 -35.66
C ALA A 483 -7.19 0.17 -37.08
N LEU A 484 -5.92 -0.21 -37.24
CA LEU A 484 -5.31 -0.50 -38.54
C LEU A 484 -5.99 -1.68 -39.26
N LYS A 485 -6.37 -2.73 -38.53
CA LYS A 485 -7.08 -3.88 -39.11
C LYS A 485 -8.50 -3.50 -39.56
N ASN A 486 -9.19 -2.64 -38.80
CA ASN A 486 -10.50 -2.12 -39.16
C ASN A 486 -10.44 -1.09 -40.30
N GLN A 487 -9.35 -0.31 -40.40
CA GLN A 487 -9.10 0.62 -41.50
C GLN A 487 -8.83 -0.14 -42.80
N LYS A 488 -7.92 -1.13 -42.80
CA LYS A 488 -7.70 -2.01 -43.96
C LYS A 488 -8.96 -2.78 -44.37
N LYS A 489 -9.81 -3.18 -43.41
CA LYS A 489 -11.09 -3.85 -43.68
C LYS A 489 -12.15 -2.89 -44.24
N ARG A 490 -12.09 -1.60 -43.91
CA ARG A 490 -12.93 -0.54 -44.51
C ARG A 490 -12.45 -0.12 -45.90
N GLU A 491 -11.14 -0.06 -46.11
CA GLU A 491 -10.53 0.23 -47.42
C GLU A 491 -10.77 -0.91 -48.41
N ALA A 492 -10.61 -2.17 -47.99
CA ALA A 492 -10.96 -3.33 -48.82
C ALA A 492 -12.47 -3.38 -49.16
N LYS A 493 -13.35 -2.94 -48.25
CA LYS A 493 -14.80 -2.80 -48.52
C LYS A 493 -15.13 -1.61 -49.44
N LYS A 494 -14.29 -0.57 -49.49
CA LYS A 494 -14.43 0.55 -50.42
C LYS A 494 -13.94 0.16 -51.81
N ALA A 495 -12.82 -0.55 -51.91
CA ALA A 495 -12.30 -1.08 -53.18
C ALA A 495 -13.28 -2.08 -53.84
N ALA A 496 -13.87 -2.99 -53.06
CA ALA A 496 -14.88 -3.94 -53.56
C ALA A 496 -16.20 -3.28 -54.00
N LYS A 497 -16.49 -2.05 -53.53
CA LYS A 497 -17.63 -1.24 -53.98
C LYS A 497 -17.32 -0.39 -55.22
N GLN A 498 -16.05 -0.27 -55.61
CA GLN A 498 -15.63 0.44 -56.83
C GLN A 498 -15.52 -0.51 -58.04
N GLU A 499 -15.44 -1.84 -57.83
CA GLU A 499 -15.46 -2.83 -58.93
C GLU A 499 -16.86 -3.26 -59.38
N SER A 500 -17.92 -2.65 -58.85
CA SER A 500 -19.31 -2.97 -59.22
C SER A 500 -20.10 -1.71 -59.58
N LYS A 501 -19.70 -1.04 -60.67
CA LYS A 501 -20.56 -0.20 -61.55
C LYS A 501 -19.74 0.35 -62.72
N VAL A 502 -19.83 -0.31 -63.87
CA VAL A 502 -19.61 0.27 -65.21
C VAL A 502 -20.78 -0.21 -66.07
N ASP A 503 -21.75 0.67 -66.30
CA ASP A 503 -22.31 1.01 -67.63
C ASP A 503 -23.39 2.12 -67.50
N GLU A 504 -23.28 3.06 -68.43
CA GLU A 504 -23.79 4.45 -68.63
C GLU A 504 -25.30 4.65 -68.92
N PRO A 505 -25.84 5.87 -69.28
CA PRO A 505 -25.30 7.26 -69.25
C PRO A 505 -26.22 8.31 -68.55
N ALA A 506 -25.85 9.60 -68.71
CA ALA A 506 -26.10 10.78 -67.87
C ALA A 506 -27.30 11.70 -68.19
N GLU A 507 -27.75 12.42 -67.13
CA GLU A 507 -28.22 13.84 -66.98
C GLU A 507 -29.39 14.42 -67.81
N PRO A 508 -30.14 15.48 -67.36
CA PRO A 508 -29.69 16.57 -66.46
C PRO A 508 -30.64 17.07 -65.32
N ASP A 509 -29.98 17.88 -64.49
CA ASP A 509 -30.35 18.89 -63.48
C ASP A 509 -31.78 19.47 -63.38
N LEU A 510 -32.25 19.76 -62.14
CA LEU A 510 -32.92 21.02 -61.70
C LEU A 510 -33.59 20.92 -60.29
N LYS A 511 -33.11 21.80 -59.38
CA LYS A 511 -33.75 22.59 -58.28
C LYS A 511 -35.03 22.13 -57.51
N SER A 512 -34.92 22.30 -56.18
CA SER A 512 -35.91 22.72 -55.14
C SER A 512 -37.27 22.02 -55.00
N ASP A 513 -37.57 21.44 -53.82
CA ASP A 513 -38.66 21.93 -52.95
C ASP A 513 -38.80 21.18 -51.60
N GLN A 514 -39.50 21.87 -50.69
CA GLN A 514 -39.72 21.60 -49.26
C GLN A 514 -40.70 20.42 -48.97
N ASN A 515 -40.61 19.92 -47.72
CA ASN A 515 -41.65 19.26 -46.90
C ASN A 515 -42.42 18.04 -47.43
N ASN A 516 -42.19 16.86 -46.80
CA ASN A 516 -43.21 16.15 -46.01
C ASN A 516 -42.65 14.84 -45.41
N THR A 517 -42.58 14.75 -44.08
CA THR A 517 -42.51 13.47 -43.35
C THR A 517 -43.66 13.40 -42.37
N PRO A 518 -44.42 12.29 -42.29
CA PRO A 518 -45.51 12.15 -41.33
C PRO A 518 -44.98 12.14 -39.89
N ALA A 519 -45.71 12.81 -39.00
CA ALA A 519 -45.41 12.93 -37.59
C ALA A 519 -45.22 11.56 -36.91
N SER A 520 -44.08 11.37 -36.23
CA SER A 520 -43.92 10.27 -35.28
C SER A 520 -44.67 10.63 -33.99
N VAL A 521 -45.61 9.78 -33.59
CA VAL A 521 -46.27 9.86 -32.28
C VAL A 521 -45.19 9.80 -31.20
N THR A 522 -45.08 10.86 -30.40
CA THR A 522 -44.13 11.00 -29.28
C THR A 522 -44.91 10.78 -27.99
N THR A 523 -44.43 9.89 -27.12
CA THR A 523 -45.10 9.58 -25.83
C THR A 523 -44.93 10.67 -24.77
N GLY A 524 -44.18 11.74 -25.07
CA GLY A 524 -43.99 12.90 -24.21
C GLY A 524 -42.87 12.75 -23.17
N ASP A 525 -42.36 11.53 -22.95
CA ASP A 525 -41.19 11.26 -22.10
C ASP A 525 -39.96 10.79 -22.94
N PRO A 526 -38.83 11.51 -22.90
CA PRO A 526 -37.63 11.15 -23.67
C PRO A 526 -36.98 9.81 -23.27
N GLU A 527 -37.26 9.27 -22.08
CA GLU A 527 -36.75 7.96 -21.67
C GLU A 527 -37.57 6.79 -22.26
N THR A 528 -38.89 6.90 -22.34
CA THR A 528 -39.78 5.90 -22.97
C THR A 528 -39.56 5.84 -24.47
N ASP A 529 -39.43 6.98 -25.14
CA ASP A 529 -39.15 7.03 -26.59
C ASP A 529 -37.81 6.37 -26.95
N LYS A 530 -36.79 6.51 -26.07
CA LYS A 530 -35.50 5.84 -26.23
C LYS A 530 -35.62 4.32 -26.02
N LYS A 531 -36.45 3.87 -25.09
CA LYS A 531 -36.76 2.44 -24.89
C LYS A 531 -37.50 1.85 -26.09
N ILE A 532 -38.54 2.51 -26.59
CA ILE A 532 -39.29 2.09 -27.79
C ILE A 532 -38.35 1.98 -29.00
N LYS A 533 -37.46 2.95 -29.21
CA LYS A 533 -36.47 2.92 -30.30
C LYS A 533 -35.49 1.74 -30.19
N ASN A 534 -35.08 1.39 -28.97
CA ASN A 534 -34.22 0.23 -28.73
C ASN A 534 -34.96 -1.10 -28.94
N LEU A 535 -36.24 -1.20 -28.55
CA LEU A 535 -37.08 -2.37 -28.78
C LEU A 535 -37.38 -2.58 -30.28
N LYS A 536 -37.73 -1.52 -31.02
CA LYS A 536 -37.89 -1.56 -32.50
C LYS A 536 -36.61 -2.02 -33.21
N LYS A 537 -35.43 -1.64 -32.71
CA LYS A 537 -34.15 -2.13 -33.24
C LYS A 537 -33.92 -3.63 -32.98
N LYS A 538 -34.40 -4.16 -31.85
CA LYS A 538 -34.34 -5.60 -31.55
C LYS A 538 -35.30 -6.40 -32.43
N LEU A 539 -36.50 -5.89 -32.70
CA LEU A 539 -37.45 -6.52 -33.63
C LEU A 539 -36.88 -6.63 -35.05
N LYS A 540 -36.22 -5.58 -35.56
CA LYS A 540 -35.55 -5.62 -36.86
C LYS A 540 -34.44 -6.68 -36.94
N ALA A 541 -33.77 -6.96 -35.83
CA ALA A 541 -32.78 -8.04 -35.76
C ALA A 541 -33.42 -9.43 -35.73
N ILE A 542 -34.62 -9.57 -35.14
CA ILE A 542 -35.40 -10.81 -35.16
C ILE A 542 -35.95 -11.08 -36.56
N GLU A 543 -36.40 -10.06 -37.27
CA GLU A 543 -36.86 -10.15 -38.67
C GLU A 543 -35.76 -10.68 -39.59
N GLN A 544 -34.53 -10.19 -39.44
CA GLN A 544 -33.36 -10.71 -40.15
C GLN A 544 -33.05 -12.18 -39.79
N LEU A 545 -33.30 -12.60 -38.55
CA LEU A 545 -33.15 -14.01 -38.16
C LEU A 545 -34.25 -14.89 -38.76
N LYS A 546 -35.48 -14.38 -38.88
CA LYS A 546 -36.59 -15.07 -39.58
C LYS A 546 -36.33 -15.22 -41.08
N GLU A 547 -35.78 -14.20 -41.74
CA GLU A 547 -35.36 -14.30 -43.15
C GLU A 547 -34.26 -15.36 -43.33
N LEU A 548 -33.29 -15.43 -42.40
CA LEU A 548 -32.26 -16.45 -42.42
C LEU A 548 -32.85 -17.86 -42.17
N GLN A 549 -33.86 -17.99 -41.31
CA GLN A 549 -34.60 -19.24 -41.11
C GLN A 549 -35.37 -19.67 -42.37
N ALA A 550 -36.04 -18.72 -43.03
CA ALA A 550 -36.78 -18.95 -44.28
C ALA A 550 -35.85 -19.31 -45.44
N SER A 551 -34.60 -18.82 -45.43
CA SER A 551 -33.56 -19.19 -46.39
C SER A 551 -32.94 -20.58 -46.16
N GLY A 552 -33.45 -21.36 -45.20
CA GLY A 552 -33.03 -22.75 -44.94
C GLY A 552 -31.75 -22.92 -44.13
N LYS A 553 -31.22 -21.85 -43.51
CA LYS A 553 -30.04 -21.93 -42.64
C LYS A 553 -30.40 -22.44 -41.24
N ALA A 554 -29.63 -23.39 -40.72
CA ALA A 554 -29.77 -23.88 -39.35
C ALA A 554 -29.41 -22.78 -38.34
N LEU A 555 -30.38 -22.39 -37.50
CA LEU A 555 -30.19 -21.41 -36.43
C LEU A 555 -29.81 -22.10 -35.11
N GLU A 556 -28.91 -21.48 -34.35
CA GLU A 556 -28.56 -21.95 -33.02
C GLU A 556 -29.73 -21.78 -32.03
N LYS A 557 -29.80 -22.60 -30.98
CA LYS A 557 -30.90 -22.60 -29.99
C LYS A 557 -31.18 -21.21 -29.40
N ASN A 558 -30.14 -20.43 -29.14
CA ASN A 558 -30.24 -19.05 -28.64
C ASN A 558 -30.86 -18.06 -29.64
N GLN A 559 -30.78 -18.33 -30.94
CA GLN A 559 -31.38 -17.49 -31.99
C GLN A 559 -32.87 -17.82 -32.16
N ILE A 560 -33.22 -19.10 -32.05
CA ILE A 560 -34.62 -19.56 -32.05
C ILE A 560 -35.37 -19.00 -30.82
N GLU A 561 -34.76 -19.02 -29.64
CA GLU A 561 -35.34 -18.43 -28.42
C GLU A 561 -35.55 -16.90 -28.54
N LYS A 562 -34.71 -16.20 -29.32
CA LYS A 562 -34.90 -14.77 -29.61
C LYS A 562 -36.09 -14.51 -30.53
N ILE A 563 -36.31 -15.38 -31.53
CA ILE A 563 -37.49 -15.31 -32.41
C ILE A 563 -38.77 -15.57 -31.60
N GLN A 564 -38.75 -16.53 -30.67
CA GLN A 564 -39.92 -16.81 -29.81
C GLN A 564 -40.32 -15.65 -28.90
N LYS A 565 -39.39 -14.76 -28.53
CA LYS A 565 -39.64 -13.58 -27.69
C LYS A 565 -40.22 -12.38 -28.45
N GLU A 566 -40.42 -12.48 -29.76
CA GLU A 566 -40.92 -11.39 -30.60
C GLU A 566 -42.30 -10.87 -30.16
N ASN A 567 -43.25 -11.77 -29.88
CA ASN A 567 -44.59 -11.38 -29.44
C ASN A 567 -44.57 -10.67 -28.08
N VAL A 568 -43.59 -10.96 -27.22
CA VAL A 568 -43.42 -10.28 -25.94
C VAL A 568 -42.89 -8.86 -26.15
N LEU A 569 -41.94 -8.69 -27.08
CA LEU A 569 -41.38 -7.37 -27.41
C LEU A 569 -42.40 -6.47 -28.14
N LEU A 570 -43.31 -7.05 -28.94
CA LEU A 570 -44.40 -6.30 -29.58
C LEU A 570 -45.41 -5.79 -28.54
N LYS A 571 -45.80 -6.65 -27.59
CA LYS A 571 -46.66 -6.22 -26.46
C LYS A 571 -45.99 -5.17 -25.58
N GLU A 572 -44.70 -5.31 -25.28
CA GLU A 572 -43.96 -4.32 -24.49
C GLU A 572 -43.86 -2.95 -25.20
N ILE A 573 -43.82 -2.92 -26.54
CA ILE A 573 -43.91 -1.66 -27.30
C ILE A 573 -45.32 -1.09 -27.24
N GLU A 574 -46.36 -1.93 -27.38
CA GLU A 574 -47.76 -1.52 -27.32
C GLU A 574 -48.12 -0.94 -25.94
N ASP A 575 -47.69 -1.58 -24.86
CA ASP A 575 -47.87 -1.09 -23.48
C ASP A 575 -47.17 0.27 -23.27
N LEU A 576 -45.94 0.42 -23.80
CA LEU A 576 -45.19 1.67 -23.73
C LEU A 576 -45.76 2.78 -24.63
N GLU A 577 -46.46 2.44 -25.71
CA GLU A 577 -47.15 3.40 -26.59
C GLU A 577 -48.54 3.80 -26.05
N LEU A 578 -49.20 2.94 -25.25
CA LEU A 578 -50.50 3.19 -24.61
C LEU A 578 -50.40 3.84 -23.22
N GLY A 579 -49.22 3.84 -22.59
CA GLY A 579 -48.95 4.54 -21.32
C GLY A 579 -49.63 3.94 -20.08
N VAL A 580 -49.80 2.61 -20.04
CA VAL A 580 -50.39 1.87 -18.91
C VAL A 580 -49.33 1.37 -17.93
#